data_AF-A0AAV5DVS1-F1
#
_entry.id   AF-A0AAV5DVS1-F1
#
_cell.length_a   1.000
_cell.length_b   1.000
_cell.length_c   1.000
_cell.angle_alpha   90.00
_cell.angle_beta   90.00
_cell.angle_gamma   90.00
#
_symmetry.space_group_name_H-M   'P 1'
#
loop_
_entity.id
_entity.type
_entity.pdbx_description
1 polymer ?
#
loop_
_entity_poly.entity_id
_entity_poly.type
_entity_poly.pdbx_seq_one_letter_code
_entity_poly.pdbx_strand_id
1 'polypeptide(L)'
;MKETKTQLFGADPPVLYVLHYLGLKPWLCFRDYDCNWNILGMRGFASDVAHARWWKVHDNMPGRLQSYCALRTRQKAALEWFRRQAEKANFSDGHWRRNITDTRLKLCFEKFCFWESMLSHWGENKGTKQGPPATKTTTSSLASS
;
A
#
# COMPACT_ATOMS: atom_id res chain seq x y z
N MET A 1 14.72 7.17 -22.45
CA MET A 1 15.05 7.58 -21.05
C MET A 1 14.59 6.55 -20.00
N LYS A 2 13.31 6.14 -19.97
CA LYS A 2 12.80 5.17 -18.96
C LYS A 2 13.41 3.77 -19.08
N GLU A 3 13.67 3.30 -20.32
CA GLU A 3 14.33 2.02 -20.59
C GLU A 3 15.78 2.01 -20.13
N THR A 4 16.59 3.01 -20.53
CA THR A 4 17.98 3.17 -20.09
C THR A 4 18.09 3.19 -18.56
N LYS A 5 17.22 3.94 -17.88
CA LYS A 5 17.16 3.96 -16.41
C LYS A 5 16.89 2.56 -15.84
N THR A 6 15.91 1.85 -16.39
CA THR A 6 15.55 0.49 -15.95
C THR A 6 16.69 -0.51 -16.19
N GLN A 7 17.39 -0.40 -17.33
CA GLN A 7 18.59 -1.20 -17.62
C GLN A 7 19.70 -0.96 -16.59
N LEU A 8 19.99 0.31 -16.27
CA LEU A 8 21.00 0.66 -15.27
C LEU A 8 20.66 0.13 -13.87
N PHE A 9 19.39 0.10 -13.48
CA PHE A 9 18.94 -0.51 -12.21
C PHE A 9 19.16 -2.03 -12.19
N GLY A 10 19.07 -2.66 -13.36
CA GLY A 10 19.20 -4.10 -13.55
C GLY A 10 20.63 -4.58 -13.75
N ALA A 11 21.59 -3.71 -14.02
CA ALA A 11 22.95 -4.07 -14.42
C ALA A 11 23.67 -4.98 -13.41
N ASP A 12 24.37 -5.99 -13.93
CA ASP A 12 25.21 -6.91 -13.17
C ASP A 12 26.49 -7.18 -13.99
N PRO A 13 27.69 -6.71 -13.55
CA PRO A 13 27.95 -6.02 -12.29
C PRO A 13 27.24 -4.66 -12.17
N PRO A 14 26.97 -4.16 -10.95
CA PRO A 14 26.28 -2.89 -10.76
C PRO A 14 27.05 -1.71 -11.39
N VAL A 15 26.36 -0.96 -12.26
CA VAL A 15 26.86 0.31 -12.82
C VAL A 15 26.48 1.49 -11.91
N LEU A 16 25.33 1.40 -11.24
CA LEU A 16 24.87 2.37 -10.25
C LEU A 16 25.12 1.82 -8.84
N TYR A 17 25.63 2.69 -7.96
CA TYR A 17 25.92 2.33 -6.57
C TYR A 17 24.82 2.71 -5.58
N VAL A 18 23.90 3.59 -5.99
CA VAL A 18 22.80 4.09 -5.13
C VAL A 18 21.49 4.13 -5.91
N LEU A 19 20.42 3.64 -5.30
CA LEU A 19 19.04 3.74 -5.77
C LEU A 19 18.20 4.48 -4.75
N HIS A 20 17.65 5.64 -5.13
CA HIS A 20 16.70 6.37 -4.31
C HIS A 20 15.26 5.99 -4.70
N TYR A 21 14.57 5.26 -3.81
CA TYR A 21 13.17 4.88 -3.96
C TYR A 21 12.24 6.05 -3.64
N LEU A 22 11.76 6.76 -4.67
CA LEU A 22 10.69 7.76 -4.55
C LEU A 22 9.31 7.09 -4.64
N GLY A 23 8.25 7.80 -4.22
CA GLY A 23 6.90 7.25 -4.15
C GLY A 23 6.72 6.25 -2.99
N LEU A 24 5.86 5.25 -3.18
CA LEU A 24 5.69 4.16 -2.23
C LEU A 24 6.96 3.31 -2.17
N LYS A 25 7.37 2.97 -0.95
CA LYS A 25 8.60 2.21 -0.71
C LYS A 25 8.39 0.73 -1.04
N PRO A 26 9.41 0.01 -1.55
CA PRO A 26 9.26 -1.39 -1.95
C PRO A 26 8.69 -2.32 -0.86
N TRP A 27 9.08 -2.13 0.40
CA TRP A 27 8.56 -2.91 1.53
C TRP A 27 7.08 -2.67 1.83
N LEU A 28 6.51 -1.56 1.35
CA LEU A 28 5.08 -1.24 1.51
C LEU A 28 4.23 -1.77 0.35
N CYS A 29 4.85 -2.17 -0.77
CA CYS A 29 4.19 -2.81 -1.90
C CYS A 29 4.12 -4.33 -1.71
N PHE A 30 3.27 -5.02 -2.47
CA PHE A 30 3.38 -6.47 -2.61
C PHE A 30 4.73 -6.86 -3.22
N ARG A 31 5.19 -8.06 -2.92
CA ARG A 31 6.45 -8.60 -3.45
C ARG A 31 6.44 -8.71 -4.98
N ASP A 32 5.28 -8.99 -5.55
CA ASP A 32 5.14 -9.43 -6.94
C ASP A 32 5.45 -8.34 -7.99
N TYR A 33 5.27 -7.06 -7.65
CA TYR A 33 5.62 -5.92 -8.52
C TYR A 33 5.60 -4.60 -7.75
N ASP A 34 6.12 -3.55 -8.38
CA ASP A 34 6.11 -2.20 -7.81
C ASP A 34 4.68 -1.60 -7.79
N CYS A 35 4.06 -1.52 -6.61
CA CYS A 35 2.70 -1.04 -6.47
C CYS A 35 2.49 0.43 -6.89
N ASN A 36 3.57 1.22 -7.11
CA ASN A 36 3.46 2.54 -7.72
C ASN A 36 2.84 2.49 -9.13
N TRP A 37 2.85 1.35 -9.82
CA TRP A 37 2.14 1.16 -11.08
C TRP A 37 0.63 1.35 -10.97
N ASN A 38 0.04 1.04 -9.81
CA ASN A 38 -1.41 1.10 -9.59
C ASN A 38 -1.93 2.52 -9.31
N ILE A 39 -1.04 3.51 -9.15
CA ILE A 39 -1.42 4.88 -8.80
C ILE A 39 -0.92 5.82 -9.90
N LEU A 40 -1.85 6.45 -10.63
CA LEU A 40 -1.51 7.25 -11.83
C LEU A 40 -0.40 8.29 -11.56
N GLY A 41 -0.50 9.04 -10.46
CA GLY A 41 0.48 10.06 -10.08
C GLY A 41 1.85 9.50 -9.62
N MET A 42 1.97 8.19 -9.40
CA MET A 42 3.21 7.55 -8.94
C MET A 42 3.92 6.72 -10.03
N ARG A 43 3.30 6.54 -11.22
CA ARG A 43 3.88 5.75 -12.33
C ARG A 43 5.22 6.26 -12.85
N GLY A 44 5.57 7.52 -12.57
CA GLY A 44 6.91 8.09 -12.85
C GLY A 44 8.02 7.52 -11.96
N PHE A 45 7.67 7.01 -10.78
CA PHE A 45 8.59 6.38 -9.83
C PHE A 45 8.63 4.86 -9.95
N ALA A 46 7.62 4.27 -10.60
CA ALA A 46 7.48 2.83 -10.68
C ALA A 46 8.59 2.14 -11.50
N SER A 47 9.18 1.08 -10.94
CA SER A 47 10.15 0.21 -11.61
C SER A 47 10.24 -1.16 -10.94
N ASP A 48 9.76 -2.20 -11.62
CA ASP A 48 9.86 -3.58 -11.14
C ASP A 48 11.29 -4.06 -10.96
N VAL A 49 12.23 -3.56 -11.78
CA VAL A 49 13.65 -3.87 -11.66
C VAL A 49 14.23 -3.30 -10.37
N ALA A 50 13.90 -2.04 -10.03
CA ALA A 50 14.32 -1.46 -8.76
C ALA A 50 13.65 -2.15 -7.56
N HIS A 51 12.37 -2.52 -7.69
CA HIS A 51 11.63 -3.29 -6.70
C HIS A 51 12.29 -4.66 -6.43
N ALA A 52 12.63 -5.39 -7.49
CA ALA A 52 13.34 -6.67 -7.38
C ALA A 52 14.72 -6.51 -6.73
N ARG A 53 15.44 -5.41 -6.99
CA ARG A 53 16.71 -5.09 -6.30
C ARG A 53 16.52 -4.94 -4.79
N TRP A 54 15.43 -4.29 -4.35
CA TRP A 54 15.13 -4.20 -2.92
C TRP A 54 14.84 -5.58 -2.31
N TRP A 55 14.08 -6.42 -3.00
CA TRP A 55 13.80 -7.77 -2.52
C TRP A 55 15.05 -8.65 -2.41
N LYS A 56 16.04 -8.49 -3.29
CA LYS A 56 17.34 -9.13 -3.11
C LYS A 56 18.00 -8.71 -1.79
N VAL A 57 17.94 -7.43 -1.41
CA VAL A 57 18.46 -6.98 -0.11
C VAL A 57 17.65 -7.60 1.02
N HIS A 58 16.32 -7.56 0.93
CA HIS A 58 15.44 -8.14 1.93
C HIS A 58 15.72 -9.62 2.20
N ASP A 59 15.87 -10.41 1.15
CA ASP A 59 16.05 -11.86 1.25
C ASP A 59 17.40 -12.23 1.89
N ASN A 60 18.40 -11.36 1.78
CA ASN A 60 19.69 -11.51 2.44
C ASN A 60 19.70 -10.99 3.89
N MET A 61 18.65 -10.31 4.34
CA MET A 61 18.55 -9.88 5.74
C MET A 61 18.25 -11.07 6.66
N PRO A 62 18.77 -11.11 7.89
CA PRO A 62 18.34 -12.06 8.91
C PRO A 62 16.82 -12.06 9.10
N GLY A 63 16.20 -13.23 9.34
CA GLY A 63 14.75 -13.37 9.45
C GLY A 63 14.09 -12.45 10.49
N ARG A 64 14.80 -12.17 11.60
CA ARG A 64 14.35 -11.19 12.60
C ARG A 64 14.20 -9.76 12.08
N LEU A 65 14.94 -9.39 11.03
CA LEU A 65 14.85 -8.08 10.39
C LEU A 65 13.75 -8.07 9.32
N GLN A 66 13.56 -9.19 8.62
CA GLN A 66 12.48 -9.37 7.65
C GLN A 66 11.10 -9.23 8.30
N SER A 67 10.93 -9.65 9.56
CA SER A 67 9.65 -9.53 10.28
C SER A 67 9.18 -8.09 10.45
N TYR A 68 10.09 -7.11 10.53
CA TYR A 68 9.73 -5.68 10.56
C TYR A 68 9.18 -5.17 9.23
N CYS A 69 9.36 -5.93 8.15
CA CYS A 69 8.81 -5.62 6.82
C CYS A 69 7.43 -6.28 6.58
N ALA A 70 6.83 -6.91 7.60
CA ALA A 70 5.49 -7.48 7.51
C ALA A 70 4.44 -6.39 7.20
N LEU A 71 3.41 -6.76 6.42
CA LEU A 71 2.35 -5.84 6.03
C LEU A 71 1.27 -5.79 7.12
N ARG A 72 0.95 -4.57 7.58
CA ARG A 72 -0.24 -4.32 8.42
C ARG A 72 -1.51 -4.70 7.68
N THR A 73 -2.54 -5.10 8.41
CA THR A 73 -3.85 -5.51 7.89
C THR A 73 -4.46 -4.43 7.00
N ARG A 74 -4.44 -3.17 7.45
CA ARG A 74 -4.93 -2.03 6.66
C ARG A 74 -4.13 -1.83 5.36
N GLN A 75 -2.83 -2.08 5.38
CA GLN A 75 -1.96 -1.92 4.19
C GLN A 75 -2.28 -2.97 3.13
N LYS A 76 -2.52 -4.22 3.52
CA LYS A 76 -2.94 -5.29 2.60
C LYS A 76 -4.22 -4.91 1.86
N ALA A 77 -5.22 -4.43 2.59
CA ALA A 77 -6.47 -3.92 2.02
C ALA A 77 -6.24 -2.73 1.07
N ALA A 78 -5.39 -1.77 1.47
CA ALA A 78 -5.06 -0.61 0.63
C ALA A 78 -4.41 -1.02 -0.71
N LEU A 79 -3.44 -1.95 -0.67
CA LEU A 79 -2.75 -2.43 -1.88
C LEU A 79 -3.72 -3.11 -2.85
N GLU A 80 -4.58 -3.98 -2.34
CA GLU A 80 -5.59 -4.65 -3.17
C GLU A 80 -6.62 -3.65 -3.71
N TRP A 81 -7.02 -2.65 -2.91
CA TRP A 81 -7.88 -1.57 -3.38
C TRP A 81 -7.23 -0.80 -4.54
N PHE A 82 -5.97 -0.36 -4.41
CA PHE A 82 -5.27 0.32 -5.49
C PHE A 82 -5.16 -0.55 -6.75
N ARG A 83 -4.92 -1.86 -6.60
CA ARG A 83 -4.90 -2.81 -7.73
C ARG A 83 -6.25 -2.85 -8.46
N ARG A 84 -7.37 -2.95 -7.73
CA ARG A 84 -8.74 -2.93 -8.30
C ARG A 84 -9.07 -1.59 -8.96
N GLN A 85 -8.57 -0.48 -8.42
CA GLN A 85 -8.76 0.84 -9.03
C GLN A 85 -7.99 0.96 -10.36
N ALA A 86 -6.77 0.42 -10.43
CA ALA A 86 -5.99 0.36 -11.67
C ALA A 86 -6.64 -0.56 -12.72
N GLU A 87 -7.22 -1.69 -12.29
CA GLU A 87 -8.04 -2.57 -13.11
C GLU A 87 -9.27 -1.87 -13.66
N LYS A 88 -10.06 -1.22 -12.79
CA LYS A 88 -11.25 -0.47 -13.18
C LYS A 88 -10.94 0.68 -14.15
N ALA A 89 -9.80 1.35 -13.94
CA ALA A 89 -9.32 2.39 -14.84
C ALA A 89 -8.62 1.84 -16.09
N ASN A 90 -8.54 0.51 -16.23
CA ASN A 90 -7.90 -0.22 -17.33
C ASN A 90 -6.51 0.32 -17.68
N PHE A 91 -5.64 0.42 -16.67
CA PHE A 91 -4.27 0.91 -16.88
C PHE A 91 -3.56 0.03 -17.90
N SER A 92 -3.01 0.70 -18.93
CA SER A 92 -2.41 0.06 -20.10
C SER A 92 -1.14 -0.75 -19.82
N ASP A 93 -0.47 -0.53 -18.69
CA ASP A 93 0.72 -1.31 -18.32
C ASP A 93 0.39 -2.73 -17.82
N GLY A 94 -0.88 -3.00 -17.48
CA GLY A 94 -1.35 -4.33 -17.11
C GLY A 94 -0.80 -4.92 -15.80
N HIS A 95 -0.04 -4.20 -14.98
CA HIS A 95 0.55 -4.75 -13.75
C HIS A 95 -0.52 -5.24 -12.76
N TRP A 96 -1.69 -4.61 -12.76
CA TRP A 96 -2.83 -5.01 -11.93
C TRP A 96 -3.33 -6.44 -12.21
N ARG A 97 -3.02 -7.02 -13.37
CA ARG A 97 -3.37 -8.40 -13.76
C ARG A 97 -2.46 -9.46 -13.14
N ARG A 98 -1.34 -9.07 -12.55
CA ARG A 98 -0.38 -10.04 -11.99
C ARG A 98 -0.96 -10.73 -10.77
N ASN A 99 -0.71 -12.04 -10.70
CA ASN A 99 -1.05 -12.83 -9.51
C ASN A 99 -0.22 -12.36 -8.33
N ILE A 100 -0.89 -12.08 -7.20
CA ILE A 100 -0.23 -11.71 -5.96
C ILE A 100 0.10 -12.98 -5.18
N THR A 101 1.39 -13.26 -5.01
CA THR A 101 1.91 -14.43 -4.30
C THR A 101 2.63 -14.08 -3.01
N ASP A 102 2.69 -12.79 -2.67
CA ASP A 102 3.31 -12.28 -1.45
C ASP A 102 2.84 -13.02 -0.18
N THR A 103 3.77 -13.76 0.43
CA THR A 103 3.52 -14.59 1.61
C THR A 103 3.11 -13.77 2.83
N ARG A 104 3.43 -12.46 2.86
CA ARG A 104 3.05 -11.54 3.94
C ARG A 104 1.54 -11.34 4.04
N LEU A 105 0.78 -11.66 2.99
CA LEU A 105 -0.69 -11.69 3.07
C LEU A 105 -1.18 -12.64 4.18
N LYS A 106 -0.49 -13.76 4.39
CA LYS A 106 -0.84 -14.78 5.39
C LYS A 106 -0.32 -14.47 6.80
N LEU A 107 0.58 -13.51 6.94
CA LEU A 107 1.18 -13.16 8.24
C LEU A 107 0.27 -12.22 9.03
N CYS A 108 0.12 -12.47 10.33
CA CYS A 108 -0.66 -11.63 11.23
C CYS A 108 0.17 -11.31 12.47
N PHE A 109 0.32 -10.02 12.78
CA PHE A 109 1.01 -9.53 13.98
C PHE A 109 0.22 -8.43 14.71
N GLU A 110 -0.98 -8.12 14.24
CA GLU A 110 -1.90 -7.15 14.85
C GLU A 110 -3.07 -7.89 15.50
N LYS A 111 -3.79 -7.24 16.41
CA LYS A 111 -4.99 -7.84 17.05
C LYS A 111 -6.09 -8.21 16.05
N PHE A 112 -6.11 -7.53 14.90
CA PHE A 112 -7.10 -7.69 13.85
C PHE A 112 -6.40 -7.90 12.51
N CYS A 113 -6.68 -9.02 11.85
CA CYS A 113 -5.94 -9.49 10.66
C CYS A 113 -6.78 -9.87 9.44
N PHE A 114 -8.09 -9.63 9.51
CA PHE A 114 -9.02 -9.86 8.40
C PHE A 114 -8.98 -8.67 7.45
N TRP A 115 -7.97 -8.62 6.58
CA TRP A 115 -7.79 -7.49 5.66
C TRP A 115 -8.86 -7.48 4.56
N GLU A 116 -9.38 -8.64 4.18
CA GLU A 116 -10.46 -8.78 3.20
C GLU A 116 -11.74 -8.08 3.67
N SER A 117 -12.05 -8.14 4.98
CA SER A 117 -13.21 -7.41 5.51
C SER A 117 -12.97 -5.90 5.55
N MET A 118 -11.75 -5.43 5.83
CA MET A 118 -11.42 -3.99 5.72
C MET A 118 -11.56 -3.49 4.29
N LEU A 119 -11.24 -4.32 3.30
CA LEU A 119 -11.39 -3.98 1.89
C LEU A 119 -12.87 -3.77 1.50
N SER A 120 -13.78 -4.59 2.03
CA SER A 120 -15.22 -4.46 1.78
C SER A 120 -15.77 -3.09 2.18
N HIS A 121 -15.23 -2.51 3.26
CA HIS A 121 -15.62 -1.19 3.76
C HIS A 121 -14.75 -0.04 3.19
N TRP A 122 -13.82 -0.34 2.29
CA TRP A 122 -12.85 0.64 1.83
C TRP A 122 -13.48 1.67 0.90
N GLY A 123 -13.60 2.91 1.38
CA GLY A 123 -14.28 3.99 0.65
C GLY A 123 -15.75 4.18 1.04
N GLU A 124 -16.25 3.44 2.05
CA GLU A 124 -17.48 3.77 2.78
C GLU A 124 -17.28 5.03 3.63
N ASN A 125 -17.10 6.16 2.97
CA ASN A 125 -17.36 7.48 3.53
C ASN A 125 -18.06 8.29 2.44
N LYS A 126 -19.30 7.89 2.15
CA LYS A 126 -20.25 8.74 1.45
C LYS A 126 -21.26 9.28 2.46
N GLY A 127 -20.87 10.36 3.13
CA GLY A 127 -21.77 11.33 3.73
C GLY A 127 -22.51 10.89 4.99
N THR A 128 -21.84 10.84 6.14
CA THR A 128 -22.49 11.38 7.34
C THR A 128 -22.28 12.89 7.32
N LYS A 129 -23.30 13.63 6.87
CA LYS A 129 -23.48 14.99 7.42
C LYS A 129 -23.65 14.77 8.92
N GLN A 130 -22.56 14.87 9.67
CA GLN A 130 -22.67 15.07 11.11
C GLN A 130 -23.34 16.44 11.25
N GLY A 131 -24.67 16.44 11.33
CA GLY A 131 -25.39 17.58 11.86
C GLY A 131 -24.77 17.91 13.22
N PRO A 132 -24.72 19.20 13.60
CA PRO A 132 -24.08 19.59 14.85
C PRO A 132 -24.67 18.76 15.99
N PRO A 133 -23.84 18.30 16.95
CA PRO A 133 -24.32 17.47 18.03
C PRO A 133 -25.47 18.19 18.73
N ALA A 134 -26.62 17.52 18.82
CA ALA A 134 -27.78 18.05 19.51
C ALA A 134 -27.35 18.50 20.91
N THR A 135 -27.45 19.81 21.15
CA THR A 135 -27.21 20.39 22.47
C THR A 135 -28.23 19.75 23.40
N LYS A 136 -27.77 18.95 24.37
CA LYS A 136 -28.64 18.51 25.46
C LYS A 136 -29.08 19.75 26.22
N THR A 137 -30.30 20.21 25.97
CA THR A 137 -30.95 21.21 26.81
C THR A 137 -31.17 20.57 28.18
N THR A 138 -30.29 20.86 29.12
CA THR A 138 -30.55 20.60 30.54
C THR A 138 -31.61 21.60 30.96
N THR A 139 -32.87 21.17 31.05
CA THR A 139 -33.92 21.92 31.73
C THR A 139 -33.53 22.10 33.19
N SER A 140 -33.12 23.32 33.53
CA SER A 140 -33.11 23.82 34.91
C SER A 140 -34.56 23.94 35.36
N SER A 141 -34.97 23.09 36.30
CA SER A 141 -36.16 23.35 37.11
C SER A 141 -35.83 24.43 38.12
N LEU A 142 -36.41 25.62 37.95
CA LEU A 142 -36.48 26.63 39.00
C LEU A 142 -37.27 26.07 40.18
N ALA A 143 -36.65 25.97 41.34
CA ALA A 143 -37.35 25.91 42.61
C ALA A 143 -37.85 27.33 42.95
N SER A 144 -39.15 27.49 43.17
CA SER A 144 -39.76 28.72 43.67
C SER A 144 -40.29 28.47 45.08
N SER A 145 -39.85 29.34 46.01
CA SER A 145 -40.38 29.68 47.34
C SER A 145 -40.51 28.56 48.37
#